data_AF-A0A6P7WYM8-F1
#
_entry.id   AF-A0A6P7WYM8-F1
#
_cell.length_a   1.000
_cell.length_b   1.000
_cell.length_c   1.000
_cell.angle_alpha   90.00
_cell.angle_beta   90.00
_cell.angle_gamma   90.00
#
_symmetry.space_group_name_H-M   'P 1'
#
loop_
_entity.id
_entity.type
_entity.pdbx_description
1 polymer ?
#
loop_
_entity_poly.entity_id
_entity_poly.type
_entity_poly.pdbx_seq_one_letter_code
_entity_poly.pdbx_strand_id
1 'polypeptide(L)'
;MKNCSTLAEKLYPDDDRVCQLEKDVGDCKGHCLLWAFNHNLKTCEKSFYGGCGGNGNRFFTKKLCYERCAPEKEHGLENDLDSDDVDIGLILGVTIGCVAAVVLVVALIIFLKNRK
;
A
#
# COMPACT_ATOMS: atom_id res chain seq x y z
N MET A 1 36.38 -6.59 6.13
CA MET A 1 36.77 -5.51 5.21
C MET A 1 35.55 -5.17 4.38
N LYS A 2 34.86 -4.07 4.68
CA LYS A 2 33.83 -3.55 3.77
C LYS A 2 34.59 -2.78 2.70
N ASN A 3 34.53 -3.29 1.47
CA ASN A 3 34.50 -2.53 0.22
C ASN A 3 35.72 -2.60 -0.73
N CYS A 4 35.44 -2.97 -2.00
CA CYS A 4 36.36 -3.02 -3.14
C CYS A 4 36.19 -1.81 -4.11
N SER A 5 35.44 -0.78 -3.70
CA SER A 5 35.17 0.43 -4.50
C SER A 5 35.14 1.69 -3.64
N THR A 6 35.75 2.78 -4.09
CA THR A 6 35.69 4.07 -3.37
C THR A 6 34.27 4.67 -3.35
N LEU A 7 33.35 4.15 -4.16
CA LEU A 7 32.00 4.71 -4.32
C LEU A 7 30.93 4.03 -3.46
N ALA A 8 31.21 2.89 -2.83
CA ALA A 8 30.11 2.10 -2.25
C ALA A 8 29.40 2.77 -1.08
N GLU A 9 30.03 3.66 -0.31
CA GLU A 9 29.33 4.44 0.72
C GLU A 9 28.26 5.38 0.13
N LYS A 10 28.47 5.84 -1.11
CA LYS A 10 27.51 6.71 -1.81
C LYS A 10 26.38 5.90 -2.44
N LEU A 11 26.69 4.75 -3.04
CA LEU A 11 25.72 3.91 -3.73
C LEU A 11 24.91 3.02 -2.78
N TYR A 12 25.51 2.61 -1.66
CA TYR A 12 24.90 1.67 -0.71
C TYR A 12 25.07 2.19 0.73
N PRO A 13 24.49 3.35 1.08
CA PRO A 13 24.51 3.81 2.46
C PRO A 13 23.70 2.87 3.36
N ASP A 14 24.27 2.54 4.52
CA ASP A 14 23.63 1.69 5.54
C ASP A 14 22.54 2.45 6.34
N ASP A 15 22.34 3.75 6.08
CA ASP A 15 21.39 4.65 6.74
C ASP A 15 20.32 5.23 5.79
N ASP A 16 19.44 6.09 6.30
CA ASP A 16 18.28 6.66 5.59
C ASP A 16 18.62 7.41 4.30
N ARG A 17 19.89 7.76 4.05
CA ARG A 17 20.32 8.35 2.77
C ARG A 17 20.00 7.43 1.59
N VAL A 18 19.89 6.11 1.82
CA VAL A 18 19.51 5.14 0.78
C VAL A 18 18.16 5.51 0.15
N CYS A 19 17.27 6.09 0.93
CA CYS A 19 15.91 6.43 0.54
C CYS A 19 15.83 7.72 -0.28
N GLN A 20 16.91 8.49 -0.34
CA GLN A 20 17.02 9.71 -1.16
C GLN A 20 17.64 9.43 -2.53
N LEU A 21 18.15 8.22 -2.77
CA LEU A 21 18.72 7.86 -4.06
C LEU A 21 17.61 7.66 -5.09
N GLU A 22 17.85 8.07 -6.33
CA GLU A 22 16.98 7.70 -7.44
C GLU A 22 17.03 6.19 -7.68
N LYS A 23 15.94 5.60 -8.20
CA LYS A 23 15.96 4.20 -8.59
C LYS A 23 16.94 3.97 -9.74
N ASP A 24 17.75 2.93 -9.65
CA ASP A 24 18.77 2.62 -10.66
C ASP A 24 18.68 1.16 -11.10
N VAL A 25 18.44 0.97 -12.40
CA VAL A 25 18.32 -0.34 -13.05
C VAL A 25 19.67 -1.05 -13.09
N GLY A 26 20.78 -0.31 -13.08
CA GLY A 26 22.12 -0.84 -13.29
C GLY A 26 22.39 -1.23 -14.75
N ASP A 27 23.57 -1.81 -14.99
CA ASP A 27 24.12 -1.97 -16.35
C ASP A 27 23.74 -3.31 -17.01
N CYS A 28 23.28 -4.27 -16.21
CA CYS A 28 22.88 -5.59 -16.71
C CYS A 28 21.47 -5.57 -17.30
N LYS A 29 21.15 -6.55 -18.16
CA LYS A 29 19.87 -6.65 -18.90
C LYS A 29 18.90 -7.68 -18.33
N GLY A 30 19.04 -8.02 -17.06
CA GLY A 30 18.04 -8.82 -16.33
C GLY A 30 16.75 -8.03 -16.09
N HIS A 31 15.70 -8.75 -15.71
CA HIS A 31 14.39 -8.17 -15.43
C HIS A 31 13.90 -8.60 -14.05
N CYS A 32 14.58 -8.15 -13.00
CA CYS A 32 14.16 -8.40 -11.62
C CYS A 32 13.22 -7.29 -11.15
N LEU A 33 11.98 -7.63 -10.82
CA LEU A 33 11.02 -6.68 -10.25
C LEU A 33 11.22 -6.58 -8.73
N LEU A 34 11.61 -5.42 -8.25
CA LEU A 34 11.92 -5.12 -6.84
C LEU A 34 11.20 -3.84 -6.41
N TRP A 35 11.43 -3.36 -5.19
CA TRP A 35 10.83 -2.15 -4.64
C TRP A 35 11.87 -1.06 -4.47
N ALA A 36 11.54 0.18 -4.85
CA ALA A 36 12.37 1.36 -4.60
C ALA A 36 11.50 2.46 -3.96
N PHE A 37 12.08 3.22 -3.05
CA PHE A 37 11.38 4.33 -2.40
C PHE A 37 11.40 5.57 -3.29
N ASN A 38 10.22 6.11 -3.56
CA ASN A 38 10.03 7.40 -4.21
C ASN A 38 9.94 8.47 -3.12
N HIS A 39 11.03 9.21 -2.90
CA HIS A 39 11.09 10.23 -1.85
C HIS A 39 10.16 11.43 -2.10
N ASN A 40 9.75 11.67 -3.35
CA ASN A 40 8.82 12.74 -3.72
C ASN A 40 7.38 12.37 -3.34
N LEU A 41 6.98 11.13 -3.65
CA LEU A 41 5.63 10.62 -3.33
C LEU A 41 5.53 10.01 -1.93
N LYS A 42 6.66 9.79 -1.25
CA LYS A 42 6.75 9.07 0.03
C LYS A 42 6.18 7.66 -0.04
N THR A 43 6.36 6.98 -1.17
CA THR A 43 5.81 5.64 -1.42
C THR A 43 6.89 4.68 -1.90
N CYS A 44 6.72 3.40 -1.59
CA CYS A 44 7.50 2.33 -2.20
C CYS A 44 6.82 1.85 -3.49
N GLU A 45 7.54 1.96 -4.60
CA GLU A 45 7.07 1.61 -5.94
C GLU A 45 7.84 0.40 -6.48
N LYS A 46 7.22 -0.32 -7.41
CA LYS A 46 7.89 -1.39 -8.16
C LYS A 46 8.94 -0.78 -9.12
N SER A 47 10.13 -1.35 -9.15
CA SER A 47 11.23 -0.96 -10.03
C SER A 47 11.90 -2.18 -10.65
N PHE A 48 12.43 -2.01 -11.87
CA PHE A 48 13.26 -3.04 -12.51
C PHE A 48 14.71 -2.92 -12.06
N TYR A 49 15.35 -4.08 -11.90
CA TYR A 49 16.78 -4.21 -11.68
C TYR A 49 17.38 -5.20 -12.67
N GLY A 50 18.47 -4.76 -13.29
CA GLY A 50 19.23 -5.46 -14.31
C GLY A 50 20.01 -6.66 -13.82
N GLY A 51 20.24 -6.80 -12.51
CA GLY A 51 21.00 -7.91 -11.92
C GLY A 51 22.45 -7.59 -11.56
N CYS A 52 22.99 -6.44 -11.98
CA CYS A 52 24.28 -5.93 -11.51
C CYS A 52 24.29 -4.39 -11.42
N GLY A 53 25.19 -3.86 -10.59
CA GLY A 53 25.35 -2.41 -10.40
C GLY A 53 24.14 -1.74 -9.74
N GLY A 54 23.90 -0.50 -10.15
CA GLY A 54 22.88 0.37 -9.60
C GLY A 54 23.24 0.87 -8.20
N ASN A 55 22.22 1.03 -7.35
CA ASN A 55 22.40 1.53 -5.99
C ASN A 55 21.50 0.79 -4.97
N GLY A 56 21.56 1.23 -3.72
CA GLY A 56 20.91 0.61 -2.58
C GLY A 56 19.42 0.92 -2.42
N ASN A 57 18.83 1.85 -3.19
CA ASN A 57 17.38 2.11 -3.16
C ASN A 57 16.62 1.00 -3.90
N ARG A 58 16.70 -0.21 -3.34
CA ARG A 58 16.21 -1.44 -3.93
C ARG A 58 16.01 -2.49 -2.85
N PHE A 59 14.78 -2.95 -2.70
CA PHE A 59 14.34 -3.85 -1.65
C PHE A 59 13.55 -5.02 -2.24
N PHE A 60 13.67 -6.20 -1.62
CA PHE A 60 12.97 -7.40 -2.11
C PHE A 60 11.46 -7.36 -1.87
N THR A 61 11.01 -6.65 -0.84
CA THR A 61 9.59 -6.56 -0.49
C THR A 61 9.19 -5.11 -0.23
N LYS A 62 7.91 -4.80 -0.44
CA LYS A 62 7.31 -3.50 -0.12
C LYS A 62 7.54 -3.14 1.36
N LYS A 63 7.38 -4.13 2.24
CA LYS A 63 7.61 -4.01 3.68
C LYS A 63 9.03 -3.57 4.00
N LEU A 64 10.06 -4.24 3.48
CA LEU A 64 11.46 -3.86 3.71
C LEU A 64 11.77 -2.44 3.23
N CYS A 65 11.17 -2.03 2.11
CA CYS A 65 11.32 -0.67 1.61
C CYS A 65 10.74 0.37 2.60
N TYR A 66 9.52 0.15 3.10
CA TYR A 66 8.92 1.07 4.07
C TYR A 66 9.62 1.03 5.43
N GLU A 67 9.99 -0.15 5.93
CA GLU A 67 10.77 -0.28 7.16
C GLU A 67 12.09 0.50 7.09
N ARG A 68 12.71 0.59 5.91
CA ARG A 68 13.94 1.36 5.71
C ARG A 68 13.69 2.86 5.50
N CYS A 69 12.62 3.24 4.81
CA CYS A 69 12.50 4.58 4.22
C CYS A 69 11.35 5.44 4.74
N ALA A 70 10.42 4.85 5.49
CA ALA A 70 9.34 5.55 6.15
C ALA A 70 9.39 5.23 7.64
N PRO A 71 10.12 6.02 8.45
CA PRO A 71 10.06 5.87 9.90
C PRO A 71 8.62 6.12 10.36
N GLU A 72 8.06 5.16 11.10
CA GLU A 72 6.72 5.25 11.65
C GLU A 72 6.54 6.57 12.41
N LYS A 73 5.73 7.47 11.84
CA LYS A 73 5.01 8.45 12.64
C LYS A 73 3.52 8.30 12.39
N GLU A 74 2.98 7.48 13.29
CA GLU A 74 1.61 7.36 13.76
C GLU A 74 0.52 6.86 12.81
N HIS A 75 -0.12 5.79 13.31
CA HIS A 75 -1.36 5.16 12.87
C HIS A 75 -1.30 4.28 11.61
N GLY A 76 -1.01 3.00 11.87
CA GLY A 76 -1.80 1.95 11.26
C GLY A 76 -1.00 0.69 10.97
N LEU A 77 -1.00 -0.24 11.91
CA LEU A 77 -1.33 -1.61 11.55
C LEU A 77 -2.76 -1.59 10.97
N GLU A 78 -2.96 -1.00 9.80
CA GLU A 78 -4.13 -1.28 9.00
C GLU A 78 -3.86 -2.65 8.42
N ASN A 79 -4.62 -3.61 8.94
CA ASN A 79 -4.65 -4.98 8.49
C ASN A 79 -4.55 -5.02 6.96
N ASP A 80 -3.60 -5.80 6.44
CA ASP A 80 -3.58 -6.27 5.06
C ASP A 80 -4.83 -7.17 4.82
N LEU A 81 -6.01 -6.55 4.81
CA LEU A 81 -7.21 -7.06 4.18
C LEU A 81 -7.37 -6.25 2.91
N ASP A 82 -7.21 -6.96 1.81
CA ASP A 82 -7.30 -6.49 0.43
C ASP A 82 -8.48 -5.52 0.24
N SER A 83 -8.18 -4.43 -0.45
CA SER A 83 -9.09 -3.37 -0.86
C SER A 83 -10.09 -3.89 -1.91
N ASP A 84 -11.15 -4.53 -1.45
CA ASP A 84 -12.51 -4.37 -1.98
C ASP A 84 -13.34 -3.66 -0.90
N ASP A 85 -13.07 -2.38 -0.65
CA ASP A 85 -13.78 -1.59 0.37
C ASP A 85 -15.25 -1.39 -0.03
N VAL A 86 -16.10 -2.32 0.40
CA VAL A 86 -17.52 -2.03 0.57
C VAL A 86 -17.65 -1.21 1.86
N ASP A 87 -17.89 0.10 1.72
CA ASP A 87 -18.11 1.00 2.86
C ASP A 87 -19.10 0.36 3.85
N ILE A 88 -18.65 0.08 5.07
CA ILE A 88 -19.51 -0.46 6.13
C ILE A 88 -20.73 0.45 6.35
N GLY A 89 -20.54 1.77 6.17
CA GLY A 89 -21.64 2.74 6.17
C GLY A 89 -22.68 2.49 5.06
N LEU A 90 -22.26 2.08 3.87
CA LEU A 90 -23.15 1.75 2.75
C LEU A 90 -23.92 0.45 3.03
N ILE A 91 -23.26 -0.60 3.56
CA ILE A 91 -23.93 -1.86 3.92
C ILE A 91 -24.98 -1.62 5.00
N LEU A 92 -24.61 -0.92 6.08
CA LEU A 92 -25.54 -0.61 7.18
C LEU A 92 -26.69 0.28 6.68
N GLY A 93 -26.41 1.28 5.84
CA GLY A 93 -27.43 2.14 5.26
C GLY A 93 -28.44 1.37 4.39
N VAL A 94 -27.96 0.51 3.48
CA VAL A 94 -28.82 -0.27 2.59
C VAL A 94 -29.66 -1.29 3.37
N THR A 95 -29.05 -2.01 4.31
CA THR A 95 -29.76 -3.02 5.11
C THR A 95 -30.84 -2.40 5.99
N ILE A 96 -30.54 -1.30 6.69
CA ILE A 96 -31.51 -0.58 7.53
C ILE A 96 -32.65 -0.01 6.67
N GLY A 97 -32.33 0.59 5.52
CA GLY A 97 -33.32 1.14 4.60
C GLY A 97 -34.29 0.08 4.07
N CYS A 98 -33.79 -1.08 3.65
CA CYS A 98 -34.61 -2.19 3.18
C CYS A 98 -35.55 -2.72 4.27
N VAL A 99 -35.05 -2.91 5.50
CA VAL A 99 -35.86 -3.38 6.63
C VAL A 99 -36.97 -2.37 6.96
N ALA A 100 -36.63 -1.08 7.03
CA ALA A 100 -37.61 -0.03 7.29
C ALA A 100 -38.71 0.02 6.22
N ALA A 101 -38.35 -0.07 4.94
CA ALA A 101 -39.31 -0.10 3.84
C ALA A 101 -40.24 -1.31 3.92
N VAL A 102 -39.72 -2.50 4.18
CA VAL A 102 -40.52 -3.72 4.34
C VAL A 102 -41.49 -3.59 5.52
N VAL A 103 -41.01 -3.08 6.66
CA VAL A 103 -41.86 -2.85 7.85
C VAL A 103 -42.99 -1.87 7.55
N LEU A 104 -42.70 -0.76 6.86
CA LEU A 104 -43.71 0.22 6.46
C LEU A 104 -44.75 -0.38 5.50
N VAL A 105 -44.31 -1.14 4.50
CA VAL A 105 -45.22 -1.81 3.56
C VAL A 105 -46.13 -2.81 4.27
N VAL A 106 -45.57 -3.64 5.17
CA VAL A 106 -46.35 -4.60 5.95
C VAL A 106 -47.36 -3.88 6.86
N ALA A 107 -46.94 -2.81 7.53
CA ALA A 107 -47.83 -2.01 8.38
C ALA A 107 -48.98 -1.38 7.57
N LEU A 108 -48.71 -0.87 6.38
CA LEU A 108 -49.72 -0.33 5.47
C LEU A 108 -50.70 -1.43 5.00
N ILE A 109 -50.20 -2.61 4.64
CA ILE A 109 -51.05 -3.75 4.24
C ILE A 109 -51.97 -4.15 5.40
N ILE A 110 -51.43 -4.27 6.62
CA ILE A 110 -52.21 -4.59 7.82
C ILE A 110 -53.27 -3.51 8.07
N PHE A 111 -52.90 -2.24 7.97
CA PHE A 111 -53.83 -1.12 8.16
C PHE A 111 -54.95 -1.10 7.12
N LEU A 112 -54.64 -1.31 5.84
CA LEU A 112 -55.62 -1.39 4.76
C LEU A 112 -56.56 -2.60 4.92
N LYS A 113 -56.03 -3.73 5.42
CA LYS A 113 -56.84 -4.92 5.72
C LYS A 113 -57.76 -4.70 6.92
N ASN A 114 -57.32 -3.96 7.94
CA ASN A 114 -58.14 -3.63 9.12
C ASN A 114 -59.18 -2.53 8.85
N ARG A 115 -59.00 -1.75 7.78
CA ARG A 115 -59.94 -0.70 7.33
C ARG A 115 -61.07 -1.24 6.45
N LYS A 116 -61.01 -2.50 6.02
CA LYS A 116 -61.99 -3.18 5.17
C LYS A 116 -62.74 -4.23 5.97
#